data_AF-A0A353WEA6-F1
#
_entry.id   AF-A0A353WEA6-F1
#
_cell.length_a   1.000
_cell.length_b   1.000
_cell.length_c   1.000
_cell.angle_alpha   90.00
_cell.angle_beta   90.00
_cell.angle_gamma   90.00
#
_symmetry.space_group_name_H-M   'P 1'
#
loop_
_entity.id
_entity.type
_entity.pdbx_description
1 polymer ?
#
loop_
_entity_poly.entity_id
_entity_poly.type
_entity_poly.pdbx_seq_one_letter_code
_entity_poly.pdbx_strand_id
1 'polypeptide(L)'
;MELEPVIGLEIHVQLKTKSKMFCSCDNTGEDKPANTTICPVCMGHPGTLPVPNAEAIRMAIRAALALNLKVNLHSKFDRKNYFYPDLPKGYQISQYDEPLASEGYLEIETNQGKKKIGLERLHLEEDTAKLLHQGKKSLVDFNRAGTPLMEIVTKPEIKSPEEAKVFLQELRLIMRYIGASDADMEKGHLRCDANISLRPRGEDKMYPKTEIKNLNSFRAVEKALQYEVKRQSGEWRSGKINDVTGTRGWDESKGETIPQREKEAIHDYRYFPEPDIPPLNLSQEEVDAWRAELPELPADRRRRWQASYDLKTADARLLTEDKLLGDFTEHVIIRLAGELEGSVGATAKLAVNWIVNKLVEVMSEKKINLAQLPFEVDDFVQFLLLVARRQVNSTNAQILLRKMVETGKSPEQIMAEEDLTQSEEGFDIKGEIIKVMNSHSAQAEELRVGKTALIKYFVGLVMKETKGKADPVTIEQEIKKQIGSN
;
A
#
# COMPACT_ATOMS: atom_id res chain seq x y z
N MET A 1 -36.82 -8.85 -1.99
CA MET A 1 -35.90 -9.41 -0.98
C MET A 1 -34.61 -8.63 -1.05
N GLU A 2 -34.17 -8.05 0.06
CA GLU A 2 -32.86 -7.41 0.16
C GLU A 2 -31.82 -8.48 0.50
N LEU A 3 -30.77 -8.59 -0.32
CA LEU A 3 -29.70 -9.59 -0.15
C LEU A 3 -28.44 -8.89 0.35
N GLU A 4 -27.70 -9.53 1.24
CA GLU A 4 -26.35 -9.11 1.62
C GLU A 4 -25.29 -10.12 1.15
N PRO A 5 -24.14 -9.63 0.63
CA PRO A 5 -22.99 -10.48 0.36
C PRO A 5 -22.31 -10.96 1.64
N VAL A 6 -21.85 -12.21 1.59
CA VAL A 6 -21.00 -12.84 2.59
C VAL A 6 -19.72 -13.27 1.89
N ILE A 7 -18.62 -12.57 2.18
CA ILE A 7 -17.35 -12.74 1.49
C ILE A 7 -16.28 -13.18 2.49
N GLY A 8 -15.50 -14.20 2.10
CA GLY A 8 -14.28 -14.62 2.77
C GLY A 8 -13.11 -14.66 1.78
N LEU A 9 -11.90 -14.35 2.24
CA LEU A 9 -10.71 -14.31 1.39
C LEU A 9 -9.69 -15.33 1.88
N GLU A 10 -9.06 -16.01 0.93
CA GLU A 10 -7.92 -16.89 1.14
C GLU A 10 -6.71 -16.26 0.46
N ILE A 11 -5.72 -15.86 1.25
CA ILE A 11 -4.67 -14.94 0.81
C ILE A 11 -3.32 -15.59 1.02
N HIS A 12 -2.56 -15.75 -0.05
CA HIS A 12 -1.22 -16.28 0.01
C HIS A 12 -0.20 -15.15 -0.13
N VAL A 13 0.74 -15.06 0.81
CA VAL A 13 1.80 -14.05 0.85
C VAL A 13 3.15 -14.74 0.79
N GLN A 14 3.91 -14.48 -0.27
CA GLN A 14 5.28 -14.97 -0.44
C GLN A 14 6.22 -14.23 0.51
N LEU A 15 6.91 -14.95 1.39
CA LEU A 15 7.86 -14.33 2.31
C LEU A 15 9.18 -14.04 1.60
N LYS A 16 9.75 -12.85 1.83
CA LYS A 16 11.01 -12.40 1.20
C LYS A 16 12.25 -12.82 1.99
N THR A 17 12.32 -14.08 2.37
CA THR A 17 13.50 -14.69 2.99
C THR A 17 14.65 -14.84 1.99
N LYS A 18 15.89 -15.01 2.51
CA LYS A 18 17.06 -15.30 1.68
C LYS A 18 17.07 -16.73 1.13
N SER A 19 16.69 -17.70 1.96
CA SER A 19 16.59 -19.12 1.60
C SER A 19 15.15 -19.61 1.53
N LYS A 20 14.94 -20.74 0.85
CA LYS A 20 13.65 -21.43 0.76
C LYS A 20 13.13 -21.93 2.11
N MET A 21 11.89 -22.41 2.15
CA MET A 21 11.18 -22.79 3.38
C MET A 21 11.77 -24.02 4.04
N PHE A 22 12.16 -25.01 3.23
CA PHE A 22 12.58 -26.32 3.71
C PHE A 22 13.98 -26.74 3.21
N CYS A 23 14.74 -25.82 2.59
CA CYS A 23 16.10 -26.08 2.12
C CYS A 23 16.92 -24.77 2.03
N SER A 24 18.24 -24.90 1.81
CA SER A 24 19.17 -23.76 1.78
C SER A 24 19.29 -23.06 0.42
N CYS A 25 18.44 -23.41 -0.56
CA CYS A 25 18.46 -22.75 -1.87
C CYS A 25 18.13 -21.27 -1.75
N ASP A 26 18.71 -20.49 -2.65
CA ASP A 26 18.35 -19.10 -2.88
C ASP A 26 16.87 -18.96 -3.24
N ASN A 27 16.19 -18.03 -2.57
CA ASN A 27 14.76 -17.75 -2.76
C ASN A 27 14.49 -16.62 -3.78
N THR A 28 15.53 -16.08 -4.42
CA THR A 28 15.43 -14.99 -5.42
C THR A 28 15.32 -15.50 -6.86
N GLY A 29 14.60 -16.61 -7.05
CA GLY A 29 14.54 -17.34 -8.33
C GLY A 29 13.70 -16.69 -9.45
N GLU A 30 12.88 -15.67 -9.14
CA GLU A 30 11.93 -15.05 -10.06
C GLU A 30 12.59 -14.46 -11.33
N ASP A 31 13.72 -13.77 -11.16
CA ASP A 31 14.46 -13.10 -12.23
C ASP A 31 15.65 -13.94 -12.75
N LYS A 32 15.70 -15.23 -12.42
CA LYS A 32 16.81 -16.12 -12.76
C LYS A 32 16.44 -17.09 -13.88
N PRO A 33 17.41 -17.61 -14.65
CA PRO A 33 17.14 -18.65 -15.63
C PRO A 33 16.47 -19.86 -14.97
N ALA A 34 15.56 -20.50 -15.71
CA ALA A 34 14.76 -21.61 -15.19
C ALA A 34 15.62 -22.71 -14.57
N ASN A 35 15.16 -23.27 -13.44
CA ASN A 35 15.78 -24.40 -12.76
C ASN A 35 17.25 -24.18 -12.31
N THR A 36 17.63 -22.95 -11.93
CA THR A 36 18.99 -22.61 -11.42
C THR A 36 19.07 -22.45 -9.90
N THR A 37 17.93 -22.32 -9.21
CA THR A 37 17.84 -22.14 -7.74
C THR A 37 17.23 -23.36 -7.05
N ILE A 38 17.68 -24.54 -7.45
CA ILE A 38 17.11 -25.83 -7.04
C ILE A 38 18.15 -26.72 -6.35
N CYS A 39 17.67 -27.66 -5.55
CA CYS A 39 18.48 -28.71 -4.91
C CYS A 39 17.67 -29.99 -4.80
N PRO A 40 18.30 -31.13 -4.46
CA PRO A 40 17.60 -32.40 -4.28
C PRO A 40 16.36 -32.33 -3.35
N VAL A 41 16.40 -31.51 -2.30
CA VAL A 41 15.29 -31.38 -1.32
C VAL A 41 14.06 -30.75 -1.96
N CYS A 42 14.19 -29.55 -2.56
CA CYS A 42 13.03 -28.89 -3.18
C CYS A 42 12.58 -29.57 -4.48
N MET A 43 13.43 -30.42 -5.07
CA MET A 43 13.11 -31.29 -6.21
C MET A 43 12.53 -32.65 -5.78
N GLY A 44 12.36 -32.93 -4.49
CA GLY A 44 11.78 -34.17 -4.00
C GLY A 44 12.57 -35.43 -4.38
N HIS A 45 13.90 -35.34 -4.47
CA HIS A 45 14.73 -36.50 -4.77
C HIS A 45 14.64 -37.56 -3.65
N PRO A 46 14.73 -38.87 -3.99
CA PRO A 46 14.71 -39.94 -2.99
C PRO A 46 15.77 -39.76 -1.90
N GLY A 47 15.38 -39.93 -0.64
CA GLY A 47 16.27 -39.87 0.52
C GLY A 47 16.55 -38.47 1.06
N THR A 48 15.88 -37.43 0.55
CA THR A 48 16.00 -36.05 1.05
C THR A 48 15.00 -35.76 2.18
N LEU A 49 15.35 -34.81 3.06
CA LEU A 49 14.52 -34.40 4.19
C LEU A 49 14.37 -32.86 4.21
N PRO A 50 13.19 -32.33 4.58
CA PRO A 50 12.95 -30.90 4.76
C PRO A 50 13.58 -30.37 6.05
N VAL A 51 14.12 -29.15 6.00
CA VAL A 51 14.62 -28.42 7.18
C VAL A 51 13.96 -27.04 7.26
N PRO A 52 13.05 -26.79 8.23
CA PRO A 52 12.32 -25.53 8.34
C PRO A 52 13.22 -24.30 8.46
N ASN A 53 12.82 -23.23 7.78
CA ASN A 53 13.50 -21.95 7.80
C ASN A 53 13.08 -21.11 9.02
N ALA A 54 14.00 -20.94 9.98
CA ALA A 54 13.75 -20.17 11.20
C ALA A 54 13.37 -18.71 10.92
N GLU A 55 13.93 -18.08 9.88
CA GLU A 55 13.58 -16.70 9.52
C GLU A 55 12.18 -16.63 8.90
N ALA A 56 11.76 -17.63 8.12
CA ALA A 56 10.40 -17.69 7.59
C ALA A 56 9.36 -17.81 8.74
N ILE A 57 9.66 -18.65 9.74
CA ILE A 57 8.84 -18.80 10.94
C ILE A 57 8.75 -17.48 11.71
N ARG A 58 9.89 -16.83 11.99
CA ARG A 58 9.94 -15.52 12.64
C ARG A 58 9.14 -14.46 11.89
N MET A 59 9.32 -14.36 10.56
CA MET A 59 8.58 -13.42 9.71
C MET A 59 7.07 -13.66 9.75
N ALA A 60 6.62 -14.92 9.69
CA ALA A 60 5.21 -15.27 9.74
C ALA A 60 4.58 -15.00 11.12
N ILE A 61 5.32 -15.20 12.21
CA ILE A 61 4.87 -14.84 13.56
C ILE A 61 4.74 -13.32 13.70
N ARG A 62 5.72 -12.55 13.20
CA ARG A 62 5.62 -11.07 13.15
C ARG A 62 4.42 -10.62 12.33
N ALA A 63 4.13 -11.28 11.20
CA ALA A 63 2.93 -11.02 10.42
C ALA A 63 1.65 -11.34 11.19
N ALA A 64 1.59 -12.47 11.90
CA ALA A 64 0.45 -12.83 12.74
C ALA A 64 0.20 -11.78 13.84
N LEU A 65 1.24 -11.37 14.54
CA LEU A 65 1.18 -10.33 15.57
C LEU A 65 0.70 -8.98 15.00
N ALA A 66 1.22 -8.58 13.84
CA ALA A 66 0.80 -7.35 13.16
C ALA A 66 -0.67 -7.39 12.69
N LEU A 67 -1.22 -8.58 12.51
CA LEU A 67 -2.62 -8.85 12.17
C LEU A 67 -3.49 -9.18 13.40
N ASN A 68 -2.98 -8.90 14.60
CA ASN A 68 -3.68 -9.14 15.87
C ASN A 68 -4.14 -10.60 16.07
N LEU A 69 -3.48 -11.57 15.43
CA LEU A 69 -3.74 -12.99 15.63
C LEU A 69 -3.12 -13.49 16.93
N LYS A 70 -3.73 -14.51 17.52
CA LYS A 70 -3.12 -15.27 18.61
C LYS A 70 -2.12 -16.27 18.05
N VAL A 71 -0.84 -16.07 18.37
CA VAL A 71 0.23 -17.03 18.04
C VAL A 71 0.04 -18.29 18.88
N ASN A 72 0.08 -19.46 18.24
CA ASN A 72 -0.02 -20.74 18.92
C ASN A 72 1.38 -21.15 19.38
N LEU A 73 1.56 -21.39 20.69
CA LEU A 73 2.85 -21.81 21.26
C LEU A 73 3.25 -23.24 20.86
N HIS A 74 2.27 -24.02 20.40
CA HIS A 74 2.48 -25.32 19.79
C HIS A 74 1.90 -25.31 18.38
N SER A 75 2.66 -25.80 17.41
CA SER A 75 2.24 -25.87 16.02
C SER A 75 3.00 -26.98 15.31
N LYS A 76 2.44 -27.56 14.25
CA LYS A 76 3.09 -28.60 13.46
C LYS A 76 2.91 -28.39 11.97
N PHE A 77 3.74 -29.07 11.19
CA PHE A 77 3.56 -29.17 9.74
C PHE A 77 2.82 -30.45 9.38
N ASP A 78 2.12 -30.41 8.26
CA ASP A 78 1.30 -31.48 7.71
C ASP A 78 1.58 -31.63 6.21
N ARG A 79 1.35 -32.83 5.67
CA ARG A 79 1.41 -33.09 4.24
C ARG A 79 0.01 -32.94 3.63
N LYS A 80 -0.12 -32.02 2.68
CA LYS A 80 -1.27 -31.89 1.76
C LYS A 80 -0.98 -32.68 0.49
N ASN A 81 -1.58 -33.86 0.34
CA ASN A 81 -1.22 -34.81 -0.72
C ASN A 81 -2.03 -34.56 -2.00
N TYR A 82 -1.36 -34.20 -3.09
CA TYR A 82 -1.95 -34.12 -4.43
C TYR A 82 -0.85 -34.21 -5.51
N PHE A 83 -1.21 -34.75 -6.66
CA PHE A 83 -0.28 -34.93 -7.78
C PHE A 83 -0.48 -33.82 -8.81
N TYR A 84 0.55 -33.01 -9.02
CA TYR A 84 0.58 -32.03 -10.09
C TYR A 84 2.03 -31.81 -10.56
N PRO A 85 2.30 -31.52 -11.85
CA PRO A 85 3.67 -31.43 -12.37
C PRO A 85 4.55 -30.36 -11.73
N ASP A 86 3.95 -29.36 -11.09
CA ASP A 86 4.65 -28.27 -10.39
C ASP A 86 5.04 -28.59 -8.95
N LEU A 87 4.63 -29.76 -8.44
CA LEU A 87 4.84 -30.20 -7.07
C LEU A 87 5.63 -31.51 -7.07
N PRO A 88 6.97 -31.45 -7.06
CA PRO A 88 7.80 -32.60 -7.36
C PRO A 88 7.71 -33.72 -6.31
N LYS A 89 7.36 -33.37 -5.05
CA LYS A 89 7.22 -34.33 -3.94
C LYS A 89 5.92 -35.15 -4.00
N GLY A 90 4.93 -34.73 -4.78
CA GLY A 90 3.57 -35.29 -4.74
C GLY A 90 2.77 -34.94 -3.48
N TYR A 91 3.31 -34.07 -2.64
CA TYR A 91 2.64 -33.45 -1.50
C TYR A 91 3.29 -32.08 -1.21
N GLN A 92 2.49 -31.16 -0.69
CA GLN A 92 2.91 -29.84 -0.24
C GLN A 92 3.00 -29.89 1.29
N ILE A 93 4.13 -29.45 1.85
CA ILE A 93 4.24 -29.25 3.29
C ILE A 93 3.52 -27.95 3.62
N SER A 94 2.50 -28.04 4.48
CA SER A 94 1.63 -26.94 4.94
C SER A 94 1.33 -27.14 6.42
N GLN A 95 0.28 -26.52 6.97
CA GLN A 95 -0.22 -26.82 8.32
C GLN A 95 -1.72 -26.95 8.26
N TYR A 96 -2.29 -27.95 8.94
CA TYR A 96 -3.72 -28.21 8.90
C TYR A 96 -4.42 -27.82 10.19
N ASP A 97 -4.47 -28.70 11.18
CA ASP A 97 -5.23 -28.56 12.43
C ASP A 97 -4.54 -27.67 13.48
N GLU A 98 -3.22 -27.52 13.42
CA GLU A 98 -2.45 -26.70 14.38
C GLU A 98 -1.66 -25.59 13.65
N PRO A 99 -2.34 -24.57 13.10
CA PRO A 99 -1.70 -23.48 12.38
C PRO A 99 -0.78 -22.65 13.30
N LEU A 100 0.14 -21.90 12.69
CA LEU A 100 1.06 -21.02 13.43
C LEU A 100 0.34 -19.96 14.28
N ALA A 101 -0.78 -19.44 13.77
CA ALA A 101 -1.62 -18.51 14.51
C ALA A 101 -3.11 -18.67 14.15
N SER A 102 -3.96 -18.32 15.09
CA SER A 102 -5.43 -18.43 14.98
C SER A 102 -6.10 -17.18 15.55
N GLU A 103 -7.34 -16.92 15.15
CA GLU A 103 -8.24 -15.95 15.79
C GLU A 103 -7.65 -14.53 15.95
N GLY A 104 -7.94 -13.66 14.97
CA GLY A 104 -7.44 -12.29 14.96
C GLY A 104 -8.36 -11.36 14.22
N TYR A 105 -7.87 -10.15 13.90
CA TYR A 105 -8.63 -9.21 13.09
C TYR A 105 -7.73 -8.17 12.43
N LEU A 106 -8.20 -7.67 11.28
CA LEU A 106 -7.67 -6.47 10.64
C LEU A 106 -8.73 -5.37 10.66
N GLU A 107 -8.37 -4.18 11.13
CA GLU A 107 -9.22 -2.99 11.03
C GLU A 107 -9.07 -2.36 9.64
N ILE A 108 -10.18 -2.15 8.95
CA ILE A 108 -10.27 -1.45 7.67
C ILE A 108 -11.08 -0.17 7.82
N GLU A 109 -10.80 0.81 6.96
CA GLU A 109 -11.51 2.09 6.92
C GLU A 109 -12.05 2.35 5.51
N THR A 110 -13.39 2.32 5.40
CA THR A 110 -14.13 2.62 4.18
C THR A 110 -14.89 3.94 4.32
N ASN A 111 -15.59 4.36 3.27
CA ASN A 111 -16.47 5.53 3.34
C ASN A 111 -17.63 5.36 4.34
N GLN A 112 -17.94 4.12 4.74
CA GLN A 112 -18.98 3.79 5.74
C GLN A 112 -18.43 3.83 7.18
N GLY A 113 -17.12 4.02 7.35
CA GLY A 113 -16.45 4.06 8.64
C GLY A 113 -15.47 2.90 8.84
N LYS A 114 -15.05 2.73 10.10
CA LYS A 114 -14.10 1.69 10.50
C LYS A 114 -14.82 0.38 10.80
N LYS A 115 -14.22 -0.72 10.38
CA LYS A 115 -14.73 -2.07 10.61
C LYS A 115 -13.58 -3.03 10.89
N LYS A 116 -13.75 -3.92 11.86
CA LYS A 116 -12.83 -5.06 12.08
C LYS A 116 -13.34 -6.24 11.26
N ILE A 117 -12.45 -6.83 10.47
CA ILE A 117 -12.68 -8.08 9.75
C ILE A 117 -11.92 -9.17 10.47
N GLY A 118 -12.63 -10.19 10.94
CA GLY A 118 -12.05 -11.33 11.63
C GLY A 118 -11.11 -12.13 10.72
N LEU A 119 -10.05 -12.67 11.33
CA LEU A 119 -9.12 -13.62 10.72
C LEU A 119 -9.27 -14.96 11.43
N GLU A 120 -9.40 -16.02 10.65
CA GLU A 120 -9.50 -17.38 11.16
C GLU A 120 -8.13 -17.90 11.56
N ARG A 121 -7.16 -17.78 10.64
CA ARG A 121 -5.84 -18.40 10.78
C ARG A 121 -4.77 -17.73 9.92
N LEU A 122 -3.53 -17.93 10.32
CA LEU A 122 -2.34 -17.77 9.50
C LEU A 122 -1.49 -19.03 9.66
N HIS A 123 -1.08 -19.61 8.54
CA HIS A 123 -0.20 -20.78 8.56
C HIS A 123 0.87 -20.71 7.48
N LEU A 124 1.92 -21.51 7.64
CA LEU A 124 3.04 -21.62 6.72
C LEU A 124 2.90 -22.80 5.78
N GLU A 125 3.34 -22.60 4.55
CA GLU A 125 3.49 -23.65 3.56
C GLU A 125 4.63 -23.35 2.59
N GLU A 126 4.92 -24.28 1.70
CA GLU A 126 5.80 -24.05 0.57
C GLU A 126 5.02 -23.77 -0.72
N ASP A 127 5.55 -22.89 -1.55
CA ASP A 127 4.97 -22.63 -2.87
C ASP A 127 5.34 -23.72 -3.90
N THR A 128 4.51 -23.85 -4.93
CA THR A 128 4.74 -24.76 -6.06
C THR A 128 5.58 -24.11 -7.17
N ALA A 129 6.09 -24.94 -8.08
CA ALA A 129 6.79 -24.48 -9.28
C ALA A 129 5.89 -23.63 -10.19
N LYS A 130 6.48 -22.97 -11.18
CA LYS A 130 5.74 -22.24 -12.21
C LYS A 130 5.51 -23.14 -13.42
N LEU A 131 4.29 -23.12 -13.97
CA LEU A 131 3.96 -23.76 -15.24
C LEU A 131 3.82 -22.73 -16.36
N LEU A 132 4.45 -23.02 -17.50
CA LEU A 132 4.32 -22.24 -18.73
C LEU A 132 3.73 -23.15 -19.81
N HIS A 133 2.50 -22.88 -20.23
CA HIS A 133 1.83 -23.66 -21.27
C HIS A 133 2.24 -23.16 -22.66
N GLN A 134 2.77 -24.06 -23.48
CA GLN A 134 3.18 -23.78 -24.87
C GLN A 134 2.58 -24.82 -25.81
N GLY A 135 1.49 -24.44 -26.48
CA GLY A 135 0.74 -25.34 -27.35
C GLY A 135 0.23 -26.57 -26.59
N LYS A 136 0.71 -27.76 -26.96
CA LYS A 136 0.31 -29.05 -26.35
C LYS A 136 1.25 -29.53 -25.23
N LYS A 137 2.21 -28.71 -24.79
CA LYS A 137 3.17 -29.05 -23.74
C LYS A 137 3.15 -27.99 -22.64
N SER A 138 3.55 -28.40 -21.45
CA SER A 138 3.80 -27.50 -20.33
C SER A 138 5.27 -27.59 -19.97
N LEU A 139 5.91 -26.43 -19.79
CA LEU A 139 7.26 -26.32 -19.25
C LEU A 139 7.15 -26.04 -17.75
N VAL A 140 7.99 -26.68 -16.95
CA VAL A 140 8.02 -26.52 -15.50
C VAL A 140 9.30 -25.82 -15.09
N ASP A 141 9.16 -24.76 -14.31
CA ASP A 141 10.27 -24.04 -13.70
C ASP A 141 10.18 -24.13 -12.17
N PHE A 142 11.08 -24.94 -11.59
CA PHE A 142 11.16 -25.25 -10.18
C PHE A 142 11.91 -24.20 -9.35
N ASN A 143 12.33 -23.08 -9.95
CA ASN A 143 12.94 -21.97 -9.19
C ASN A 143 12.08 -21.53 -8.00
N ARG A 144 10.76 -21.47 -8.15
CA ARG A 144 9.80 -21.10 -7.09
C ARG A 144 9.43 -22.25 -6.14
N ALA A 145 9.65 -23.50 -6.54
CA ALA A 145 9.28 -24.65 -5.71
C ALA A 145 10.03 -24.61 -4.37
N GLY A 146 9.31 -24.66 -3.26
CA GLY A 146 9.88 -24.58 -1.91
C GLY A 146 10.00 -23.15 -1.34
N THR A 147 9.62 -22.11 -2.09
CA THR A 147 9.59 -20.74 -1.58
C THR A 147 8.64 -20.63 -0.37
N PRO A 148 9.01 -19.93 0.72
CA PRO A 148 8.12 -19.81 1.87
C PRO A 148 6.90 -18.98 1.57
N LEU A 149 5.75 -19.51 1.96
CA LEU A 149 4.46 -18.93 1.74
C LEU A 149 3.70 -18.94 3.06
N MET A 150 2.99 -17.85 3.37
CA MET A 150 2.00 -17.88 4.43
C MET A 150 0.61 -17.70 3.84
N GLU A 151 -0.32 -18.52 4.29
CA GLU A 151 -1.73 -18.41 3.92
C GLU A 151 -2.52 -17.82 5.09
N ILE A 152 -3.25 -16.75 4.79
CA ILE A 152 -4.09 -15.98 5.70
C ILE A 152 -5.54 -16.15 5.26
N VAL A 153 -6.38 -16.64 6.16
CA VAL A 153 -7.80 -16.89 5.87
C VAL A 153 -8.66 -15.96 6.71
N THR A 154 -9.56 -15.23 6.06
CA THR A 154 -10.51 -14.34 6.76
C THR A 154 -11.73 -15.12 7.24
N LYS A 155 -12.38 -14.63 8.28
CA LYS A 155 -13.77 -14.98 8.57
C LYS A 155 -14.68 -14.45 7.45
N PRO A 156 -15.84 -15.07 7.19
CA PRO A 156 -16.77 -14.64 6.14
C PRO A 156 -17.59 -13.40 6.58
N GLU A 157 -16.91 -12.31 6.93
CA GLU A 157 -17.52 -11.10 7.51
C GLU A 157 -17.48 -9.89 6.57
N ILE A 158 -16.82 -10.02 5.42
CA ILE A 158 -16.74 -8.97 4.41
C ILE A 158 -18.10 -8.88 3.71
N LYS A 159 -18.68 -7.67 3.69
CA LYS A 159 -20.05 -7.43 3.23
C LYS A 159 -20.13 -6.71 1.88
N SER A 160 -19.00 -6.27 1.35
CA SER A 160 -18.97 -5.60 0.04
C SER A 160 -17.67 -5.86 -0.71
N PRO A 161 -17.69 -5.75 -2.06
CA PRO A 161 -16.47 -5.77 -2.87
C PRO A 161 -15.47 -4.66 -2.50
N GLU A 162 -15.96 -3.49 -2.07
CA GLU A 162 -15.12 -2.37 -1.61
C GLU A 162 -14.36 -2.74 -0.33
N GLU A 163 -15.04 -3.34 0.65
CA GLU A 163 -14.40 -3.84 1.87
C GLU A 163 -13.30 -4.86 1.56
N ALA A 164 -13.54 -5.81 0.63
CA ALA A 164 -12.54 -6.80 0.22
C ALA A 164 -11.28 -6.15 -0.35
N LYS A 165 -11.45 -5.13 -1.21
CA LYS A 165 -10.34 -4.37 -1.79
C LYS A 165 -9.56 -3.61 -0.73
N VAL A 166 -10.24 -2.86 0.14
CA VAL A 166 -9.58 -2.08 1.20
C VAL A 166 -8.85 -3.00 2.16
N PHE A 167 -9.43 -4.15 2.52
CA PHE A 167 -8.80 -5.17 3.33
C PHE A 167 -7.48 -5.67 2.73
N LEU A 168 -7.50 -6.05 1.45
CA LEU A 168 -6.30 -6.53 0.76
C LEU A 168 -5.22 -5.44 0.63
N GLN A 169 -5.62 -4.18 0.42
CA GLN A 169 -4.71 -3.05 0.38
C GLN A 169 -4.03 -2.82 1.74
N GLU A 170 -4.79 -2.85 2.84
CA GLU A 170 -4.25 -2.66 4.19
C GLU A 170 -3.35 -3.84 4.58
N LEU A 171 -3.74 -5.09 4.25
CA LEU A 171 -2.89 -6.26 4.48
C LEU A 171 -1.57 -6.15 3.73
N ARG A 172 -1.59 -5.80 2.44
CA ARG A 172 -0.37 -5.55 1.65
C ARG A 172 0.50 -4.49 2.31
N LEU A 173 -0.10 -3.40 2.77
CA LEU A 173 0.62 -2.30 3.40
C LEU A 173 1.35 -2.78 4.66
N ILE A 174 0.67 -3.53 5.52
CA ILE A 174 1.27 -4.12 6.73
C ILE A 174 2.42 -5.06 6.36
N MET A 175 2.24 -5.96 5.40
CA MET A 175 3.29 -6.91 4.99
C MET A 175 4.57 -6.21 4.51
N ARG A 176 4.41 -5.09 3.80
CA ARG A 176 5.54 -4.25 3.36
C ARG A 176 6.18 -3.51 4.52
N TYR A 177 5.37 -2.94 5.42
CA TYR A 177 5.85 -2.17 6.58
C TYR A 177 6.71 -3.01 7.52
N ILE A 178 6.30 -4.24 7.82
CA ILE A 178 7.04 -5.14 8.71
C ILE A 178 8.22 -5.84 8.00
N GLY A 179 8.32 -5.67 6.68
CA GLY A 179 9.36 -6.26 5.85
C GLY A 179 9.18 -7.76 5.57
N ALA A 180 7.97 -8.31 5.71
CA ALA A 180 7.71 -9.75 5.50
C ALA A 180 7.61 -10.13 4.02
N SER A 181 7.11 -9.21 3.17
CA SER A 181 6.94 -9.45 1.73
C SER A 181 6.96 -8.13 0.96
N ASP A 182 7.27 -8.20 -0.34
CA ASP A 182 7.00 -7.08 -1.25
C ASP A 182 5.52 -7.05 -1.69
N ALA A 183 4.78 -8.13 -1.44
CA ALA A 183 3.32 -8.22 -1.58
C ALA A 183 2.79 -7.59 -2.88
N ASP A 184 3.51 -7.83 -3.98
CA ASP A 184 3.15 -7.42 -5.32
C ASP A 184 2.26 -8.50 -5.96
N MET A 185 1.03 -8.14 -6.33
CA MET A 185 0.10 -9.07 -6.95
C MET A 185 0.48 -9.39 -8.40
N GLU A 186 1.08 -8.45 -9.14
CA GLU A 186 1.46 -8.66 -10.54
C GLU A 186 2.59 -9.69 -10.65
N LYS A 187 3.49 -9.68 -9.66
CA LYS A 187 4.57 -10.65 -9.50
C LYS A 187 4.15 -11.93 -8.77
N GLY A 188 2.91 -11.99 -8.25
CA GLY A 188 2.38 -13.14 -7.54
C GLY A 188 2.90 -13.32 -6.10
N HIS A 189 3.55 -12.30 -5.53
CA HIS A 189 3.96 -12.31 -4.11
C HIS A 189 2.75 -12.19 -3.18
N LEU A 190 1.65 -11.63 -3.67
CA LEU A 190 0.36 -11.61 -3.00
C LEU A 190 -0.70 -12.21 -3.93
N ARG A 191 -1.31 -13.31 -3.54
CA ARG A 191 -2.39 -13.97 -4.29
C ARG A 191 -3.63 -14.02 -3.42
N CYS A 192 -4.80 -13.96 -4.05
CA CYS A 192 -6.08 -14.02 -3.35
C CYS A 192 -7.07 -14.86 -4.15
N ASP A 193 -7.65 -15.87 -3.50
CA ASP A 193 -8.87 -16.51 -3.92
C ASP A 193 -10.04 -15.94 -3.10
N ALA A 194 -11.14 -15.60 -3.76
CA ALA A 194 -12.27 -14.93 -3.11
C ALA A 194 -13.48 -15.86 -3.05
N ASN A 195 -14.02 -16.05 -1.86
CA ASN A 195 -15.21 -16.86 -1.61
C ASN A 195 -16.40 -15.94 -1.39
N ILE A 196 -17.49 -16.12 -2.14
CA ILE A 196 -18.69 -15.29 -2.01
C ILE A 196 -19.97 -16.12 -2.05
N SER A 197 -20.89 -15.79 -1.15
CA SER A 197 -22.28 -16.20 -1.19
C SER A 197 -23.20 -15.00 -0.92
N LEU A 198 -24.48 -15.13 -1.25
CA LEU A 198 -25.51 -14.15 -0.91
C LEU A 198 -26.51 -14.79 0.06
N ARG A 199 -27.03 -13.99 0.98
CA ARG A 199 -28.13 -14.39 1.86
C ARG A 199 -29.15 -13.26 2.04
N PRO A 200 -30.41 -13.56 2.40
CA PRO A 200 -31.38 -12.55 2.81
C PRO A 200 -30.87 -11.74 4.01
N ARG A 201 -31.04 -10.42 3.97
CA ARG A 201 -30.58 -9.54 5.05
C ARG A 201 -31.25 -9.89 6.37
N GLY A 202 -30.45 -10.09 7.43
CA GLY A 202 -30.93 -10.44 8.77
C GLY A 202 -31.01 -11.95 9.04
N GLU A 203 -30.64 -12.79 8.07
CA GLU A 203 -30.53 -14.24 8.27
C GLU A 203 -29.08 -14.63 8.57
N ASP A 204 -28.86 -15.59 9.48
CA ASP A 204 -27.52 -16.10 9.81
C ASP A 204 -27.11 -17.33 8.99
N LYS A 205 -28.06 -17.92 8.27
CA LYS A 205 -27.83 -19.10 7.44
C LYS A 205 -26.79 -18.83 6.36
N MET A 206 -25.81 -19.73 6.26
CA MET A 206 -24.84 -19.75 5.17
C MET A 206 -25.38 -20.56 4.00
N TYR A 207 -25.20 -20.03 2.80
CA TYR A 207 -25.57 -20.66 1.54
C TYR A 207 -24.30 -21.16 0.81
N PRO A 208 -24.44 -22.08 -0.16
CA PRO A 208 -23.31 -22.52 -0.98
C PRO A 208 -22.53 -21.34 -1.53
N LYS A 209 -21.20 -21.45 -1.52
CA LYS A 209 -20.29 -20.38 -1.93
C LYS A 209 -19.80 -20.58 -3.36
N THR A 210 -19.51 -19.48 -4.04
CA THR A 210 -18.68 -19.46 -5.24
C THR A 210 -17.27 -19.06 -4.84
N GLU A 211 -16.30 -19.91 -5.14
CA GLU A 211 -14.87 -19.60 -5.06
C GLU A 211 -14.40 -19.02 -6.41
N ILE A 212 -13.83 -17.82 -6.38
CA ILE A 212 -13.32 -17.10 -7.55
C ILE A 212 -11.80 -17.16 -7.52
N LYS A 213 -11.20 -17.68 -8.60
CA LYS A 213 -9.75 -17.80 -8.81
C LYS A 213 -9.26 -16.84 -9.90
N ASN A 214 -7.94 -16.74 -10.04
CA ASN A 214 -7.23 -15.91 -11.03
C ASN A 214 -7.43 -14.40 -10.84
N LEU A 215 -7.37 -13.93 -9.59
CA LEU A 215 -7.52 -12.53 -9.23
C LEU A 215 -6.15 -11.84 -9.08
N ASN A 216 -5.64 -11.28 -10.18
CA ASN A 216 -4.26 -10.76 -10.25
C ASN A 216 -4.09 -9.29 -9.79
N SER A 217 -5.16 -8.62 -9.37
CA SER A 217 -5.08 -7.24 -8.85
C SER A 217 -6.22 -6.94 -7.89
N PHE A 218 -6.06 -5.95 -7.02
CA PHE A 218 -7.16 -5.50 -6.13
C PHE A 218 -8.39 -5.04 -6.90
N ARG A 219 -8.20 -4.43 -8.08
CA ARG A 219 -9.29 -4.03 -8.97
C ARG A 219 -9.99 -5.25 -9.57
N ALA A 220 -9.25 -6.29 -9.93
CA ALA A 220 -9.83 -7.55 -10.41
C ALA A 220 -10.67 -8.23 -9.32
N VAL A 221 -10.19 -8.27 -8.07
CA VAL A 221 -10.96 -8.78 -6.91
C VAL A 221 -12.28 -8.02 -6.77
N GLU A 222 -12.23 -6.69 -6.72
CA GLU A 222 -13.42 -5.84 -6.59
C GLU A 222 -14.42 -6.08 -7.73
N LYS A 223 -13.97 -6.06 -8.99
CA LYS A 223 -14.83 -6.28 -10.15
C LYS A 223 -15.43 -7.70 -10.18
N ALA A 224 -14.63 -8.72 -9.87
CA ALA A 224 -15.09 -10.11 -9.88
C ALA A 224 -16.17 -10.34 -8.83
N LEU A 225 -15.98 -9.79 -7.62
CA LEU A 225 -17.01 -9.82 -6.57
C LEU A 225 -18.25 -9.03 -6.97
N GLN A 226 -18.11 -7.84 -7.57
CA GLN A 226 -19.26 -7.08 -8.09
C GLN A 226 -20.06 -7.86 -9.14
N TYR A 227 -19.37 -8.53 -10.07
CA TYR A 227 -20.00 -9.39 -11.07
C TYR A 227 -20.75 -10.54 -10.39
N GLU A 228 -20.11 -11.22 -9.44
CA GLU A 228 -20.69 -12.38 -8.78
C GLU A 228 -21.88 -12.02 -7.89
N VAL A 229 -21.86 -10.86 -7.22
CA VAL A 229 -23.04 -10.30 -6.53
C VAL A 229 -24.20 -10.13 -7.52
N LYS A 230 -23.95 -9.55 -8.69
CA LYS A 230 -24.99 -9.35 -9.71
C LYS A 230 -25.53 -10.68 -10.25
N ARG A 231 -24.63 -11.63 -10.53
CA ARG A 231 -24.95 -12.97 -11.05
C ARG A 231 -25.81 -13.75 -10.06
N GLN A 232 -25.34 -13.90 -8.82
CA GLN A 232 -26.07 -14.61 -7.77
C GLN A 232 -27.39 -13.90 -7.43
N SER A 233 -27.46 -12.57 -7.47
CA SER A 233 -28.73 -11.85 -7.30
C SER A 233 -29.78 -12.24 -8.34
N GLY A 234 -29.36 -12.53 -9.59
CA GLY A 234 -30.23 -13.04 -10.64
C GLY A 234 -30.74 -14.46 -10.35
N GLU A 235 -29.88 -15.33 -9.82
CA GLU A 235 -30.23 -16.69 -9.38
C GLU A 235 -31.28 -16.64 -8.26
N TRP A 236 -31.06 -15.80 -7.25
CA TRP A 236 -32.01 -15.57 -6.17
C TRP A 236 -33.38 -15.07 -6.67
N ARG A 237 -33.40 -14.11 -7.62
CA ARG A 237 -34.65 -13.57 -8.18
C ARG A 237 -35.41 -14.58 -9.03
N SER A 238 -34.72 -15.51 -9.68
CA SER A 238 -35.32 -16.54 -10.53
C SER A 238 -35.69 -17.82 -9.78
N GLY A 239 -35.37 -17.91 -8.48
CA GLY A 239 -35.56 -19.12 -7.67
C GLY A 239 -34.61 -20.27 -8.03
N LYS A 240 -33.57 -20.01 -8.83
CA LYS A 240 -32.57 -21.00 -9.28
C LYS A 240 -31.26 -20.82 -8.50
N ILE A 241 -31.35 -20.80 -7.17
CA ILE A 241 -30.17 -20.65 -6.30
C ILE A 241 -29.33 -21.93 -6.43
N ASN A 242 -28.04 -21.80 -6.72
CA ASN A 242 -27.16 -22.97 -6.76
C ASN A 242 -27.08 -23.66 -5.40
N ASP A 243 -27.35 -24.95 -5.42
CA ASP A 243 -27.37 -25.86 -4.27
C ASP A 243 -25.96 -26.33 -3.89
N VAL A 244 -24.97 -26.12 -4.78
CA VAL A 244 -23.63 -26.70 -4.70
C VAL A 244 -22.57 -25.60 -4.72
N THR A 245 -21.49 -25.81 -3.97
CA THR A 245 -20.31 -24.93 -4.00
C THR A 245 -19.59 -25.06 -5.34
N GLY A 246 -19.36 -23.94 -6.02
CA GLY A 246 -18.74 -23.90 -7.34
C GLY A 246 -17.39 -23.17 -7.34
N THR A 247 -16.55 -23.47 -8.32
CA THR A 247 -15.31 -22.73 -8.60
C THR A 247 -15.43 -22.03 -9.94
N ARG A 248 -15.04 -20.76 -9.99
CA ARG A 248 -15.07 -19.91 -11.19
C ARG A 248 -13.74 -19.19 -11.35
N GLY A 249 -13.36 -18.90 -12.59
CA GLY A 249 -12.21 -18.07 -12.90
C GLY A 249 -12.66 -16.67 -13.34
N TRP A 250 -11.93 -15.64 -12.96
CA TRP A 250 -12.12 -14.30 -13.50
C TRP A 250 -11.48 -14.15 -14.88
N ASP A 251 -12.24 -13.67 -15.87
CA ASP A 251 -11.76 -13.28 -17.20
C ASP A 251 -11.77 -11.75 -17.32
N GLU A 252 -10.61 -11.12 -17.17
CA GLU A 252 -10.48 -9.66 -17.23
C GLU A 252 -10.87 -9.08 -18.60
N SER A 253 -10.70 -9.85 -19.69
CA SER A 253 -11.00 -9.38 -21.05
C SER A 253 -12.50 -9.24 -21.29
N LYS A 254 -13.28 -10.16 -20.71
CA LYS A 254 -14.74 -10.17 -20.81
C LYS A 254 -15.42 -9.46 -19.64
N GLY A 255 -14.72 -9.29 -18.53
CA GLY A 255 -15.28 -8.71 -17.31
C GLY A 255 -16.32 -9.62 -16.64
N GLU A 256 -16.14 -10.93 -16.71
CA GLU A 256 -17.07 -11.93 -16.17
C GLU A 256 -16.35 -13.07 -15.43
N THR A 257 -17.08 -13.75 -14.54
CA THR A 257 -16.63 -15.01 -13.95
C THR A 257 -17.07 -16.17 -14.84
N ILE A 258 -16.16 -17.05 -15.23
CA ILE A 258 -16.42 -18.23 -16.06
C ILE A 258 -16.39 -19.48 -15.18
N PRO A 259 -17.36 -20.41 -15.29
CA PRO A 259 -17.30 -21.67 -14.56
C PRO A 259 -15.99 -22.40 -14.87
N GLN A 260 -15.27 -22.78 -13.82
CA GLN A 260 -14.20 -23.76 -13.93
C GLN A 260 -14.79 -25.14 -13.63
N ARG A 261 -14.02 -26.20 -13.93
CA ARG A 261 -14.44 -27.60 -13.80
C ARG A 261 -15.30 -27.82 -12.55
N GLU A 262 -16.46 -28.46 -12.70
CA GLU A 262 -17.31 -28.82 -11.57
C GLU A 262 -16.52 -29.70 -10.59
N LYS A 263 -16.53 -29.34 -9.31
CA LYS A 263 -15.93 -30.15 -8.24
C LYS A 263 -16.77 -31.42 -8.10
N GLU A 264 -16.48 -32.45 -8.91
CA GLU A 264 -17.14 -33.77 -8.83
C GLU A 264 -16.80 -34.51 -7.50
N ALA A 265 -15.82 -34.04 -6.73
CA ALA A 265 -15.55 -34.50 -5.36
C ALA A 265 -14.84 -33.42 -4.53
N ILE A 266 -15.12 -33.36 -3.22
CA ILE A 266 -14.22 -32.71 -2.26
C ILE A 266 -12.87 -33.42 -2.39
N HIS A 267 -11.81 -32.69 -2.76
CA HIS A 267 -10.49 -33.30 -2.88
C HIS A 267 -10.06 -33.83 -1.50
N ASP A 268 -10.01 -35.16 -1.36
CA ASP A 268 -9.40 -35.80 -0.21
C ASP A 268 -7.87 -35.64 -0.32
N TYR A 269 -7.38 -34.53 0.22
CA TYR A 269 -5.96 -34.22 0.30
C TYR A 269 -5.20 -35.13 1.28
N ARG A 270 -5.90 -36.02 2.00
CA ARG A 270 -5.30 -36.99 2.94
C ARG A 270 -4.29 -36.31 3.85
N TYR A 271 -4.70 -35.24 4.54
CA TYR A 271 -3.82 -34.53 5.47
C TYR A 271 -3.35 -35.47 6.57
N PHE A 272 -2.05 -35.43 6.87
CA PHE A 272 -1.46 -36.07 8.04
C PHE A 272 -0.20 -35.32 8.48
N PRO A 273 0.21 -35.42 9.76
CA PRO A 273 1.39 -34.75 10.28
C PRO A 273 2.65 -35.10 9.47
N GLU A 274 3.48 -34.11 9.18
CA GLU A 274 4.77 -34.29 8.50
C GLU A 274 5.77 -34.96 9.46
N PRO A 275 6.07 -36.27 9.33
CA PRO A 275 6.94 -36.96 10.28
C PRO A 275 8.40 -36.52 10.23
N ASP A 276 8.84 -35.91 9.12
CA ASP A 276 10.23 -35.50 8.92
C ASP A 276 10.56 -34.19 9.66
N ILE A 277 9.54 -33.45 10.12
CA ILE A 277 9.69 -32.18 10.84
C ILE A 277 9.09 -32.34 12.25
N PRO A 278 9.88 -32.21 13.33
CA PRO A 278 9.34 -32.24 14.67
C PRO A 278 8.40 -31.04 14.92
N PRO A 279 7.43 -31.15 15.84
CA PRO A 279 6.56 -30.04 16.20
C PRO A 279 7.33 -28.80 16.65
N LEU A 280 6.82 -27.63 16.28
CA LEU A 280 7.31 -26.33 16.71
C LEU A 280 6.78 -26.03 18.11
N ASN A 281 7.68 -25.81 19.06
CA ASN A 281 7.37 -25.36 20.41
C ASN A 281 7.99 -23.98 20.61
N LEU A 282 7.15 -22.96 20.78
CA LEU A 282 7.55 -21.58 21.02
C LEU A 282 7.38 -21.24 22.50
N SER A 283 8.31 -20.48 23.03
CA SER A 283 8.14 -19.85 24.34
C SER A 283 7.33 -18.55 24.21
N GLN A 284 6.65 -18.14 25.28
CA GLN A 284 5.95 -16.85 25.30
C GLN A 284 6.97 -15.70 25.20
N GLU A 285 8.14 -15.87 25.78
CA GLU A 285 9.26 -14.92 25.77
C GLU A 285 9.74 -14.62 24.35
N GLU A 286 9.85 -15.64 23.48
CA GLU A 286 10.21 -15.45 22.06
C GLU A 286 9.14 -14.65 21.30
N VAL A 287 7.86 -14.97 21.54
CA VAL A 287 6.74 -14.27 20.89
C VAL A 287 6.69 -12.80 21.32
N ASP A 288 6.93 -12.51 22.60
CA ASP A 288 6.95 -11.15 23.13
C ASP A 288 8.15 -10.35 22.61
N ALA A 289 9.32 -10.99 22.48
CA ALA A 289 10.50 -10.38 21.87
C ALA A 289 10.22 -9.98 20.41
N TRP A 290 9.64 -10.87 19.59
CA TRP A 290 9.31 -10.56 18.20
C TRP A 290 8.19 -9.53 18.05
N ARG A 291 7.27 -9.44 19.02
CA ARG A 291 6.28 -8.36 19.10
C ARG A 291 6.95 -7.00 19.29
N ALA A 292 7.97 -6.92 20.15
CA ALA A 292 8.71 -5.69 20.40
C ALA A 292 9.55 -5.22 19.18
N GLU A 293 9.89 -6.15 18.26
CA GLU A 293 10.57 -5.84 17.00
C GLU A 293 9.63 -5.33 15.88
N LEU A 294 8.31 -5.29 16.11
CA LEU A 294 7.40 -4.74 15.12
C LEU A 294 7.58 -3.22 15.03
N PRO A 295 7.68 -2.66 13.80
CA PRO A 295 7.61 -1.22 13.63
C PRO A 295 6.20 -0.74 13.99
N GLU A 296 6.05 0.57 14.18
CA GLU A 296 4.73 1.18 14.23
C GLU A 296 3.95 0.84 12.94
N LEU A 297 2.76 0.25 13.11
CA LEU A 297 1.93 -0.17 12.00
C LEU A 297 1.25 1.03 11.32
N PRO A 298 0.87 0.91 10.03
CA PRO A 298 0.27 2.02 9.28
C PRO A 298 -0.94 2.66 9.97
N ALA A 299 -1.86 1.86 10.51
CA ALA A 299 -3.05 2.35 11.20
C ALA A 299 -2.71 3.12 12.49
N ASP A 300 -1.73 2.65 13.25
CA ASP A 300 -1.25 3.31 14.47
C ASP A 300 -0.58 4.64 14.13
N ARG A 301 0.30 4.64 13.13
CA ARG A 301 0.96 5.83 12.62
C ARG A 301 -0.05 6.89 12.16
N ARG A 302 -1.08 6.51 11.40
CA ARG A 302 -2.16 7.43 10.99
C ARG A 302 -2.86 8.05 12.19
N ARG A 303 -3.22 7.25 13.20
CA ARG A 303 -3.87 7.74 14.43
C ARG A 303 -2.96 8.70 15.20
N ARG A 304 -1.69 8.33 15.36
CA ARG A 304 -0.70 9.15 16.08
C ARG A 304 -0.45 10.48 15.37
N TRP A 305 -0.34 10.49 14.04
CA TRP A 305 -0.14 11.73 13.28
C TRP A 305 -1.35 12.66 13.32
N GLN A 306 -2.58 12.11 13.28
CA GLN A 306 -3.78 12.92 13.49
C GLN A 306 -3.79 13.55 14.88
N ALA A 307 -3.45 12.78 15.92
CA ALA A 307 -3.48 13.26 17.30
C ALA A 307 -2.31 14.21 17.65
N SER A 308 -1.10 13.94 17.15
CA SER A 308 0.12 14.63 17.58
C SER A 308 0.48 15.80 16.67
N TYR A 309 0.13 15.72 15.38
CA TYR A 309 0.52 16.69 14.35
C TYR A 309 -0.69 17.42 13.72
N ASP A 310 -1.92 17.13 14.16
CA ASP A 310 -3.16 17.69 13.60
C ASP A 310 -3.27 17.48 12.07
N LEU A 311 -2.79 16.33 11.58
CA LEU A 311 -2.88 16.01 10.16
C LEU A 311 -4.31 15.63 9.78
N LYS A 312 -4.73 16.03 8.58
CA LYS A 312 -5.97 15.56 7.99
C LYS A 312 -5.88 14.05 7.71
N THR A 313 -7.01 13.36 7.83
CA THR A 313 -7.11 11.93 7.52
C THR A 313 -6.58 11.57 6.13
N ALA A 314 -6.87 12.39 5.12
CA ALA A 314 -6.40 12.17 3.75
C ALA A 314 -4.87 12.26 3.63
N ASP A 315 -4.25 13.26 4.25
CA ASP A 315 -2.80 13.46 4.21
C ASP A 315 -2.09 12.33 4.98
N ALA A 316 -2.58 11.98 6.16
CA ALA A 316 -2.03 10.86 6.95
C ALA A 316 -2.17 9.52 6.20
N ARG A 317 -3.29 9.29 5.49
CA ARG A 317 -3.48 8.11 4.67
C ARG A 317 -2.46 8.04 3.55
N LEU A 318 -2.35 9.09 2.73
CA LEU A 318 -1.39 9.15 1.63
C LEU A 318 0.06 8.91 2.09
N LEU A 319 0.48 9.61 3.14
CA LEU A 319 1.84 9.53 3.67
C LEU A 319 2.17 8.18 4.32
N THR A 320 1.15 7.37 4.66
CA THR A 320 1.36 6.01 5.17
C THR A 320 1.20 4.93 4.11
N GLU A 321 0.93 5.26 2.84
CA GLU A 321 0.90 4.26 1.76
C GLU A 321 2.29 3.70 1.42
N ASP A 322 3.34 4.45 1.78
CA ASP A 322 4.74 4.06 1.61
C ASP A 322 5.52 4.36 2.90
N LYS A 323 6.21 3.35 3.43
CA LYS A 323 6.93 3.47 4.69
C LYS A 323 8.07 4.49 4.60
N LEU A 324 8.81 4.51 3.48
CA LEU A 324 9.94 5.42 3.30
C LEU A 324 9.44 6.86 3.25
N LEU A 325 8.36 7.13 2.50
CA LEU A 325 7.75 8.46 2.44
C LEU A 325 7.28 8.91 3.83
N GLY A 326 6.68 7.99 4.59
CA GLY A 326 6.23 8.27 5.94
C GLY A 326 7.38 8.56 6.91
N ASP A 327 8.46 7.76 6.86
CA ASP A 327 9.66 7.97 7.67
C ASP A 327 10.34 9.30 7.32
N PHE A 328 10.49 9.61 6.03
CA PHE A 328 11.05 10.87 5.56
C PHE A 328 10.22 12.07 6.04
N THR A 329 8.89 11.98 5.93
CA THR A 329 8.00 13.05 6.37
C THR A 329 8.13 13.29 7.87
N GLU A 330 8.14 12.22 8.66
CA GLU A 330 8.31 12.31 10.11
C GLU A 330 9.66 12.90 10.50
N HIS A 331 10.76 12.50 9.85
CA HIS A 331 12.08 13.08 10.08
C HIS A 331 12.13 14.57 9.72
N VAL A 332 11.54 14.98 8.59
CA VAL A 332 11.43 16.39 8.21
C VAL A 332 10.65 17.18 9.26
N ILE A 333 9.50 16.67 9.74
CA ILE A 333 8.70 17.33 10.78
C ILE A 333 9.50 17.52 12.06
N ILE A 334 10.15 16.45 12.55
CA ILE A 334 10.94 16.48 13.79
C ILE A 334 12.10 17.47 13.69
N ARG A 335 12.86 17.41 12.59
CA ARG A 335 14.01 18.29 12.37
C ARG A 335 13.58 19.75 12.24
N LEU A 336 12.54 20.02 11.45
CA LEU A 336 12.02 21.37 11.25
C LEU A 336 11.43 21.96 12.54
N ALA A 337 10.83 21.14 13.39
CA ALA A 337 10.30 21.58 14.69
C ALA A 337 11.40 21.97 15.69
N GLY A 338 12.62 21.47 15.51
CA GLY A 338 13.79 21.92 16.29
C GLY A 338 14.33 23.29 15.87
N GLU A 339 13.99 23.75 14.66
CA GLU A 339 14.54 24.97 14.04
C GLU A 339 13.55 26.14 13.99
N LEU A 340 12.24 25.86 14.02
CA LEU A 340 11.18 26.86 13.97
C LEU A 340 10.53 27.04 15.33
N GLU A 341 10.34 28.29 15.73
CA GLU A 341 9.48 28.65 16.85
C GLU A 341 8.00 28.45 16.45
N GLY A 342 7.24 27.70 17.25
CA GLY A 342 5.81 27.49 16.99
C GLY A 342 5.28 26.16 17.54
N SER A 343 4.02 25.85 17.21
CA SER A 343 3.44 24.55 17.54
C SER A 343 3.88 23.48 16.53
N VAL A 344 4.09 22.26 17.01
CA VAL A 344 4.42 21.10 16.16
C VAL A 344 3.39 20.92 15.04
N GLY A 345 2.11 21.19 15.30
CA GLY A 345 1.06 21.11 14.28
C GLY A 345 1.23 22.12 13.13
N ALA A 346 1.67 23.35 13.42
CA ALA A 346 1.94 24.35 12.37
C ALA A 346 3.14 23.93 11.51
N THR A 347 4.21 23.44 12.14
CA THR A 347 5.40 22.90 11.47
C THR A 347 5.05 21.68 10.61
N ALA A 348 4.27 20.75 11.17
CA ALA A 348 3.83 19.56 10.45
C ALA A 348 2.97 19.93 9.25
N LYS A 349 2.05 20.88 9.39
CA LYS A 349 1.22 21.38 8.29
C LYS A 349 2.06 21.99 7.18
N LEU A 350 3.12 22.74 7.49
CA LEU A 350 4.04 23.25 6.47
C LEU A 350 4.74 22.12 5.72
N ALA A 351 5.38 21.19 6.46
CA ALA A 351 6.09 20.06 5.87
C ALA A 351 5.18 19.19 5.00
N VAL A 352 4.04 18.76 5.54
CA VAL A 352 3.07 17.92 4.84
C VAL A 352 2.53 18.59 3.60
N ASN A 353 2.21 19.89 3.65
CA ASN A 353 1.70 20.61 2.49
C ASN A 353 2.73 20.63 1.34
N TRP A 354 4.01 20.85 1.64
CA TRP A 354 5.07 20.79 0.63
C TRP A 354 5.37 19.38 0.15
N ILE A 355 5.33 18.38 1.03
CA ILE A 355 5.58 16.99 0.64
C ILE A 355 4.43 16.49 -0.25
N VAL A 356 3.19 16.55 0.25
CA VAL A 356 2.01 15.99 -0.42
C VAL A 356 1.67 16.74 -1.70
N ASN A 357 1.66 18.08 -1.67
CA ASN A 357 1.17 18.87 -2.80
C ASN A 357 2.26 19.31 -3.77
N LYS A 358 3.56 19.11 -3.45
CA LYS A 358 4.66 19.57 -4.31
C LYS A 358 5.70 18.50 -4.56
N LEU A 359 6.30 17.90 -3.52
CA LEU A 359 7.32 16.88 -3.73
C LEU A 359 6.75 15.63 -4.42
N VAL A 360 5.60 15.13 -3.96
CA VAL A 360 4.91 13.98 -4.57
C VAL A 360 4.49 14.27 -6.02
N GLU A 361 4.04 15.49 -6.31
CA GLU A 361 3.73 15.94 -7.68
C GLU A 361 4.98 15.85 -8.57
N VAL A 362 6.11 16.42 -8.14
CA VAL A 362 7.38 16.40 -8.89
C VAL A 362 7.91 14.98 -9.08
N MET A 363 7.84 14.14 -8.04
CA MET A 363 8.24 12.73 -8.13
C MET A 363 7.39 11.97 -9.15
N SER A 364 6.07 12.20 -9.15
CA SER A 364 5.13 11.59 -10.10
C SER A 364 5.42 12.02 -11.54
N GLU A 365 5.63 13.33 -11.78
CA GLU A 365 5.98 13.86 -13.11
C GLU A 365 7.28 13.25 -13.65
N LYS A 366 8.30 13.10 -12.80
CA LYS A 366 9.60 12.52 -13.16
C LYS A 366 9.62 10.98 -13.12
N LYS A 367 8.52 10.35 -12.67
CA LYS A 367 8.40 8.89 -12.47
C LYS A 367 9.52 8.31 -11.59
N ILE A 368 9.88 9.04 -10.54
CA ILE A 368 10.84 8.61 -9.54
C ILE A 368 10.14 8.33 -8.21
N ASN A 369 10.75 7.51 -7.37
CA ASN A 369 10.33 7.30 -5.99
C ASN A 369 11.27 8.03 -5.00
N LEU A 370 10.93 7.99 -3.72
CA LEU A 370 11.69 8.65 -2.67
C LEU A 370 13.15 8.19 -2.60
N ALA A 371 13.42 6.90 -2.82
CA ALA A 371 14.78 6.33 -2.80
C ALA A 371 15.65 6.79 -3.98
N GLN A 372 15.06 7.47 -4.98
CA GLN A 372 15.74 8.02 -6.14
C GLN A 372 15.91 9.55 -6.06
N LEU A 373 15.49 10.18 -4.95
CA LEU A 373 15.73 11.61 -4.76
C LEU A 373 17.23 11.88 -4.60
N PRO A 374 17.77 12.95 -5.21
CA PRO A 374 19.19 13.26 -5.16
C PRO A 374 19.57 14.11 -3.94
N PHE A 375 18.71 14.20 -2.93
CA PHE A 375 18.92 14.99 -1.72
C PHE A 375 18.34 14.26 -0.51
N GLU A 376 18.84 14.63 0.68
CA GLU A 376 18.48 13.98 1.94
C GLU A 376 17.48 14.84 2.74
N VAL A 377 17.07 14.32 3.91
CA VAL A 377 16.16 15.02 4.84
C VAL A 377 16.64 16.42 5.17
N ASP A 378 17.93 16.59 5.47
CA ASP A 378 18.48 17.88 5.91
C ASP A 378 18.41 18.94 4.80
N ASP A 379 18.63 18.58 3.54
CA ASP A 379 18.49 19.50 2.40
C ASP A 379 17.03 19.99 2.27
N PHE A 380 16.07 19.08 2.43
CA PHE A 380 14.66 19.43 2.37
C PHE A 380 14.22 20.29 3.57
N VAL A 381 14.79 20.06 4.75
CA VAL A 381 14.58 20.92 5.94
C VAL A 381 15.11 22.32 5.67
N GLN A 382 16.33 22.47 5.13
CA GLN A 382 16.87 23.79 4.76
C GLN A 382 15.97 24.51 3.76
N PHE A 383 15.49 23.80 2.75
CA PHE A 383 14.50 24.34 1.81
C PHE A 383 13.25 24.87 2.52
N LEU A 384 12.67 24.10 3.44
CA LEU A 384 11.49 24.54 4.20
C LEU A 384 11.78 25.72 5.14
N LEU A 385 13.00 25.83 5.68
CA LEU A 385 13.40 26.99 6.48
C LEU A 385 13.45 28.27 5.64
N LEU A 386 13.94 28.21 4.40
CA LEU A 386 13.90 29.35 3.47
C LEU A 386 12.46 29.82 3.24
N VAL A 387 11.53 28.88 3.06
CA VAL A 387 10.10 29.16 2.87
C VAL A 387 9.49 29.75 4.15
N ALA A 388 9.72 29.12 5.30
CA ALA A 388 9.16 29.54 6.59
C ALA A 388 9.64 30.94 6.99
N ARG A 389 10.92 31.25 6.75
CA ARG A 389 11.54 32.56 7.01
C ARG A 389 11.24 33.60 5.93
N ARG A 390 10.41 33.27 4.93
CA ARG A 390 10.04 34.14 3.80
C ARG A 390 11.24 34.68 3.02
N GLN A 391 12.32 33.91 2.95
CA GLN A 391 13.47 34.23 2.10
C GLN A 391 13.20 33.90 0.63
N VAL A 392 12.20 33.06 0.39
CA VAL A 392 11.70 32.70 -0.93
C VAL A 392 10.16 32.64 -0.89
N ASN A 393 9.51 33.20 -1.90
CA ASN A 393 8.05 33.11 -2.02
C ASN A 393 7.62 31.73 -2.58
N SER A 394 6.32 31.42 -2.51
CA SER A 394 5.77 30.12 -2.93
C SER A 394 6.05 29.76 -4.40
N THR A 395 6.10 30.75 -5.30
CA THR A 395 6.38 30.51 -6.73
C THR A 395 7.83 30.11 -6.93
N ASN A 396 8.76 30.88 -6.37
CA ASN A 396 10.20 30.61 -6.48
C ASN A 396 10.59 29.35 -5.71
N ALA A 397 9.93 29.05 -4.59
CA ALA A 397 10.14 27.83 -3.83
C ALA A 397 9.78 26.56 -4.62
N GLN A 398 8.77 26.63 -5.50
CA GLN A 398 8.45 25.52 -6.41
C GLN A 398 9.52 25.32 -7.49
N ILE A 399 10.09 26.41 -8.01
CA ILE A 399 11.21 26.35 -8.96
C ILE A 399 12.44 25.74 -8.27
N LEU A 400 12.75 26.22 -7.07
CA LEU A 400 13.83 25.73 -6.23
C LEU A 400 13.71 24.23 -5.96
N LEU A 401 12.54 23.76 -5.51
CA LEU A 401 12.29 22.34 -5.26
C LEU A 401 12.47 21.48 -6.52
N ARG A 402 11.98 21.93 -7.68
CA ARG A 402 12.14 21.20 -8.94
C ARG A 402 13.63 21.08 -9.31
N LYS A 403 14.40 22.14 -9.15
CA LYS A 403 15.86 22.12 -9.38
C LYS A 403 16.61 21.25 -8.38
N MET A 404 16.20 21.20 -7.12
CA MET A 404 16.77 20.27 -6.14
C MET A 404 16.60 18.83 -6.62
N VAL A 405 15.40 18.45 -7.06
CA VAL A 405 15.12 17.10 -7.60
C VAL A 405 15.90 16.83 -8.90
N GLU A 406 16.20 17.85 -9.71
CA GLU A 406 16.92 17.69 -10.98
C GLU A 406 18.44 17.57 -10.82
N THR A 407 19.00 18.33 -9.89
CA THR A 407 20.45 18.56 -9.84
C THR A 407 21.11 17.96 -8.61
N GLY A 408 20.36 17.70 -7.53
CA GLY A 408 20.91 17.32 -6.23
C GLY A 408 21.69 18.44 -5.53
N LYS A 409 21.67 19.67 -6.04
CA LYS A 409 22.32 20.80 -5.39
C LYS A 409 21.52 21.25 -4.16
N SER A 410 22.24 21.84 -3.20
CA SER A 410 21.62 22.39 -1.99
C SER A 410 20.67 23.57 -2.32
N PRO A 411 19.65 23.83 -1.48
CA PRO A 411 18.73 24.94 -1.69
C PRO A 411 19.44 26.29 -1.80
N GLU A 412 20.48 26.52 -1.00
CA GLU A 412 21.25 27.77 -0.95
C GLU A 412 22.05 28.00 -2.23
N GLN A 413 22.67 26.96 -2.78
CA GLN A 413 23.39 27.04 -4.05
C GLN A 413 22.43 27.40 -5.20
N ILE A 414 21.27 26.74 -5.27
CA ILE A 414 20.29 27.01 -6.32
C ILE A 414 19.71 28.42 -6.16
N MET A 415 19.43 28.86 -4.94
CA MET A 415 18.99 30.23 -4.65
C MET A 415 19.96 31.28 -5.19
N ALA A 416 21.26 31.07 -5.02
CA ALA A 416 22.30 31.97 -5.50
C ALA A 416 22.48 31.92 -7.03
N GLU A 417 22.46 30.73 -7.63
CA GLU A 417 22.61 30.55 -9.08
C GLU A 417 21.43 31.12 -9.88
N GLU A 418 20.22 31.01 -9.33
CA GLU A 418 18.97 31.37 -10.02
C GLU A 418 18.38 32.71 -9.56
N ASP A 419 19.05 33.40 -8.63
CA ASP A 419 18.65 34.72 -8.13
C ASP A 419 17.20 34.74 -7.60
N LEU A 420 16.83 33.69 -6.87
CA LEU A 420 15.45 33.42 -6.40
C LEU A 420 15.10 34.09 -5.06
N THR A 421 16.07 34.77 -4.45
CA THR A 421 15.91 35.42 -3.15
C THR A 421 14.84 36.50 -3.21
N GLN A 422 13.94 36.47 -2.24
CA GLN A 422 12.93 37.50 -2.05
C GLN A 422 13.61 38.80 -1.59
N SER A 423 13.45 39.87 -2.35
CA SER A 423 13.98 41.19 -2.02
C SER A 423 13.06 42.28 -2.57
N GLU A 424 12.73 43.24 -1.70
CA GLU A 424 12.03 44.46 -2.07
C GLU A 424 13.02 45.62 -2.30
N GLU A 425 14.30 45.42 -1.98
CA GLU A 425 15.33 46.45 -2.15
C GLU A 425 15.58 46.75 -3.64
N GLY A 426 15.36 48.00 -4.02
CA GLY A 426 15.52 48.49 -5.39
C GLY A 426 14.27 48.39 -6.28
N PHE A 427 13.14 47.85 -5.78
CA PHE A 427 11.88 47.83 -6.51
C PHE A 427 10.92 48.91 -5.99
N ASP A 428 10.51 49.83 -6.88
CA ASP A 428 9.39 50.73 -6.59
C ASP A 428 8.06 49.98 -6.79
N ILE A 429 7.67 49.19 -5.78
CA ILE A 429 6.43 48.41 -5.81
C ILE A 429 5.22 49.30 -6.08
N LYS A 430 5.19 50.52 -5.52
CA LYS A 430 4.10 51.47 -5.74
C LYS A 430 4.05 51.94 -7.19
N GLY A 431 5.20 52.35 -7.74
CA GLY A 431 5.33 52.79 -9.13
C GLY A 431 4.96 51.69 -10.12
N GLU A 432 5.38 50.44 -9.86
CA GLU A 432 5.01 49.31 -10.71
C GLU A 432 3.52 48.96 -10.62
N ILE A 433 2.91 49.02 -9.43
CA ILE A 433 1.44 48.86 -9.31
C ILE A 433 0.72 49.91 -10.15
N ILE A 434 1.12 51.18 -10.06
CA ILE A 434 0.53 52.29 -10.83
C ILE A 434 0.71 52.04 -12.33
N LYS A 435 1.90 51.65 -12.78
CA LYS A 435 2.22 51.36 -14.19
C LYS A 435 1.39 50.19 -14.72
N VAL A 436 1.25 49.11 -13.95
CA VAL A 436 0.43 47.95 -14.30
C VAL A 436 -1.06 48.32 -14.35
N MET A 437 -1.56 49.10 -13.39
CA MET A 437 -2.95 49.56 -13.38
C MET A 437 -3.28 50.51 -14.54
N ASN A 438 -2.34 51.39 -14.92
CA ASN A 438 -2.50 52.28 -16.07
C ASN A 438 -2.50 51.53 -17.39
N SER A 439 -1.66 50.50 -17.53
CA SER A 439 -1.62 49.65 -18.73
C SER A 439 -2.83 48.70 -18.85
N HIS A 440 -3.56 48.47 -17.76
CA HIS A 440 -4.76 47.61 -17.70
C HIS A 440 -5.95 48.39 -17.09
N SER A 441 -6.21 49.58 -17.63
CA SER A 441 -7.14 50.56 -17.05
C SER A 441 -8.58 50.06 -16.93
N ALA A 442 -9.07 49.27 -17.88
CA ALA A 442 -10.42 48.70 -17.83
C ALA A 442 -10.59 47.76 -16.62
N GLN A 443 -9.61 46.88 -16.38
CA GLN A 443 -9.60 45.96 -15.24
C GLN A 443 -9.35 46.70 -13.92
N ALA A 444 -8.56 47.77 -13.94
CA ALA A 444 -8.34 48.60 -12.76
C ALA A 444 -9.63 49.28 -12.31
N GLU A 445 -10.46 49.74 -13.25
CA GLU A 445 -11.76 50.34 -12.96
C GLU A 445 -12.77 49.32 -12.44
N GLU A 446 -12.85 48.13 -13.04
CA GLU A 446 -13.67 47.03 -12.52
C GLU A 446 -13.29 46.67 -11.07
N LEU A 447 -11.99 46.71 -10.76
CA LEU A 447 -11.49 46.45 -9.42
C LEU A 447 -11.88 47.55 -8.43
N ARG A 448 -11.87 48.83 -8.83
CA ARG A 448 -12.35 49.97 -8.01
C ARG A 448 -13.85 49.88 -7.70
N VAL A 449 -14.64 49.37 -8.64
CA VAL A 449 -16.10 49.16 -8.47
C VAL A 449 -16.41 47.90 -7.64
N GLY A 450 -15.39 47.21 -7.11
CA GLY A 450 -15.54 46.16 -6.08
C GLY A 450 -15.34 44.73 -6.57
N LYS A 451 -14.84 44.51 -7.79
CA LYS A 451 -14.55 43.16 -8.32
C LYS A 451 -13.23 42.62 -7.77
N THR A 452 -13.22 42.27 -6.48
CA THR A 452 -12.04 41.83 -5.69
C THR A 452 -11.28 40.63 -6.27
N ALA A 453 -11.90 39.82 -7.14
CA ALA A 453 -11.22 38.75 -7.85
C ALA A 453 -10.03 39.24 -8.72
N LEU A 454 -10.06 40.50 -9.19
CA LEU A 454 -8.99 41.09 -10.00
C LEU A 454 -7.73 41.44 -9.20
N ILE A 455 -7.77 41.43 -7.87
CA ILE A 455 -6.57 41.66 -7.04
C ILE A 455 -5.49 40.63 -7.37
N LYS A 456 -5.85 39.34 -7.47
CA LYS A 456 -4.90 38.28 -7.82
C LYS A 456 -4.31 38.44 -9.23
N TYR A 457 -5.09 39.00 -10.14
CA TYR A 457 -4.63 39.29 -11.51
C TYR A 457 -3.54 40.37 -11.50
N PHE A 458 -3.76 41.49 -10.78
CA PHE A 458 -2.76 42.55 -10.65
C PHE A 458 -1.52 42.11 -9.86
N VAL A 459 -1.68 41.32 -8.81
CA VAL A 459 -0.53 40.69 -8.11
C VAL A 459 0.33 39.90 -9.09
N GLY A 460 -0.29 39.09 -9.96
CA GLY A 460 0.44 38.31 -10.97
C GLY A 460 1.22 39.17 -11.98
N LEU A 461 0.68 40.32 -12.39
CA LEU A 461 1.35 41.24 -13.30
C LEU A 461 2.54 41.95 -12.64
N VAL A 462 2.37 42.45 -11.41
CA VAL A 462 3.45 43.10 -10.65
C VAL A 462 4.55 42.08 -10.30
N MET A 463 4.17 40.84 -10.00
CA MET A 463 5.12 39.73 -9.83
C MET A 463 5.95 39.48 -11.10
N LYS A 464 5.37 39.63 -12.29
CA LYS A 464 6.09 39.48 -13.55
C LYS A 464 7.13 40.59 -13.75
N GLU A 465 6.77 41.85 -13.47
CA GLU A 465 7.69 42.99 -13.58
C GLU A 465 8.84 42.92 -12.57
N THR A 466 8.55 42.44 -11.35
CA THR A 466 9.56 42.23 -10.29
C THR A 466 10.34 40.93 -10.42
N LYS A 467 10.18 40.19 -11.54
CA LYS A 467 10.77 38.86 -11.79
C LYS A 467 10.53 37.87 -10.65
N GLY A 468 9.41 38.01 -9.95
CA GLY A 468 9.04 37.20 -8.82
C GLY A 468 9.85 37.44 -7.54
N LYS A 469 10.51 38.59 -7.38
CA LYS A 469 11.30 38.91 -6.17
C LYS A 469 10.51 39.60 -5.06
N ALA A 470 9.44 40.32 -5.40
CA ALA A 470 8.61 40.99 -4.41
C ALA A 470 7.68 40.00 -3.67
N ASP A 471 7.26 40.33 -2.44
CA ASP A 471 6.31 39.52 -1.68
C ASP A 471 4.90 39.67 -2.27
N PRO A 472 4.24 38.58 -2.72
CA PRO A 472 2.85 38.63 -3.16
C PRO A 472 1.90 39.21 -2.10
N VAL A 473 2.17 38.97 -0.81
CA VAL A 473 1.34 39.47 0.30
C VAL A 473 1.51 40.98 0.44
N THR A 474 2.73 41.50 0.35
CA THR A 474 3.00 42.95 0.36
C THR A 474 2.34 43.62 -0.84
N ILE A 475 2.47 43.05 -2.04
CA ILE A 475 1.84 43.58 -3.25
C ILE A 475 0.31 43.62 -3.09
N GLU A 476 -0.30 42.54 -2.59
CA GLU A 476 -1.75 42.48 -2.37
C GLU A 476 -2.22 43.56 -1.38
N GLN A 477 -1.48 43.75 -0.28
CA GLN A 477 -1.78 44.78 0.72
C GLN A 477 -1.65 46.19 0.13
N GLU A 478 -0.63 46.44 -0.68
CA GLU A 478 -0.40 47.74 -1.30
C GLU A 478 -1.45 48.06 -2.38
N ILE A 479 -1.85 47.07 -3.19
CA ILE A 479 -2.96 47.19 -4.13
C ILE A 479 -4.25 47.57 -3.38
N LYS A 480 -4.56 46.87 -2.29
CA LYS A 480 -5.74 47.16 -1.45
C LYS A 480 -5.70 48.57 -0.87
N LYS A 481 -4.53 49.05 -0.42
CA LYS A 481 -4.35 50.43 0.05
C LYS A 481 -4.60 51.45 -1.06
N GLN A 482 -4.04 51.26 -2.26
CA GLN A 482 -4.21 52.21 -3.36
C GLN A 482 -5.65 52.29 -3.88
N ILE A 483 -6.42 51.20 -3.79
CA ILE A 483 -7.84 51.18 -4.18
C ILE A 483 -8.74 51.75 -3.08
N GLY A 484 -8.42 51.50 -1.80
CA GLY A 484 -9.18 51.99 -0.66
C GLY A 484 -8.88 53.45 -0.26
N SER A 485 -7.94 54.12 -0.93
CA SER A 485 -7.52 55.51 -0.65
C SER A 485 -8.11 56.54 -1.63
N ASN A 486 -9.25 56.27 -2.26
CA ASN A 486 -9.99 57.24 -3.06
C ASN A 486 -11.33 57.61 -2.42
#